data_AF-A0A841CGD7-F1
#
_entry.id   AF-A0A841CGD7-F1
#
_cell.length_a   1.000
_cell.length_b   1.000
_cell.length_c   1.000
_cell.angle_alpha   90.00
_cell.angle_beta   90.00
_cell.angle_gamma   90.00
#
_symmetry.space_group_name_H-M   'P 1'
#
loop_
_entity.id
_entity.type
_entity.pdbx_description
1 polymer ?
#
loop_
_entity_poly.entity_id
_entity_poly.type
_entity_poly.pdbx_seq_one_letter_code
_entity_poly.pdbx_strand_id
1 'polypeptide(L)'
;MSRRRVLVGAFALLLAGCTSSTGDLPAGSDLVGRSAAAMRSVTSTHFTIKVDGELPNVSVKDAEGDLNAEGESAGRAKVEQFGQLLEVEYVLVGKDLYFKGPTGGFTRLPAALAGQLYDPTAILNPDKGVAKVLGSARDARTTSSDGGVNVVEATVPKDVVAGLVPGIDADVKSTFSLKDDKLTNAVFELPGGAKVTIGLSDFNKSFTVAPPT
;
A
#
# COMPACT_ATOMS: atom_id res chain seq x y z
N MET A 1 -79.70 12.20 3.66
CA MET A 1 -78.51 13.08 3.80
C MET A 1 -77.30 12.21 4.13
N SER A 2 -76.45 11.94 3.13
CA SER A 2 -75.27 11.08 3.23
C SER A 2 -74.09 11.86 3.81
N ARG A 3 -73.53 11.43 4.93
CA ARG A 3 -72.28 11.97 5.49
C ARG A 3 -71.14 10.99 5.21
N ARG A 4 -70.37 11.29 4.16
CA ARG A 4 -69.08 10.67 3.86
C ARG A 4 -68.09 10.99 4.98
N ARG A 5 -67.49 9.96 5.59
CA ARG A 5 -66.31 10.10 6.47
C ARG A 5 -65.10 9.54 5.73
N VAL A 6 -64.17 10.42 5.40
CA VAL A 6 -62.88 10.16 4.79
C VAL A 6 -61.95 9.60 5.88
N LEU A 7 -61.42 8.39 5.69
CA LEU A 7 -60.34 7.81 6.49
C LEU A 7 -59.02 8.22 5.84
N VAL A 8 -58.27 9.10 6.50
CA VAL A 8 -56.90 9.48 6.14
C VAL A 8 -55.97 8.39 6.66
N GLY A 9 -55.33 7.65 5.75
CA GLY A 9 -54.28 6.68 6.07
C GLY A 9 -52.96 7.39 6.38
N ALA A 10 -52.43 7.16 7.58
CA ALA A 10 -51.10 7.62 7.96
C ALA A 10 -50.04 6.70 7.35
N PHE A 11 -49.23 7.23 6.45
CA PHE A 11 -48.06 6.56 5.88
C PHE A 11 -46.88 6.79 6.84
N ALA A 12 -46.52 5.77 7.62
CA ALA A 12 -45.34 5.81 8.48
C ALA A 12 -44.09 5.58 7.63
N LEU A 13 -43.33 6.65 7.39
CA LEU A 13 -42.00 6.59 6.80
C LEU A 13 -41.04 5.91 7.81
N LEU A 14 -40.64 4.68 7.51
CA LEU A 14 -39.55 3.98 8.18
C LEU A 14 -38.23 4.67 7.80
N LEU A 15 -37.82 5.64 8.60
CA LEU A 15 -36.44 6.12 8.61
C LEU A 15 -35.58 4.99 9.17
N ALA A 16 -34.91 4.24 8.29
CA ALA A 16 -33.78 3.39 8.65
C ALA A 16 -32.67 4.29 9.19
N GLY A 17 -32.67 4.51 10.51
CA GLY A 17 -31.60 5.17 11.22
C GLY A 17 -30.32 4.36 11.05
N CYS A 18 -29.40 4.87 10.24
CA CYS A 18 -28.02 4.45 10.26
C CYS A 18 -27.47 4.77 11.65
N THR A 19 -27.36 3.76 12.50
CA THR A 19 -26.65 3.85 13.77
C THR A 19 -25.16 3.96 13.45
N SER A 20 -24.66 5.18 13.29
CA SER A 20 -23.24 5.47 13.45
C SER A 20 -22.89 5.13 14.89
N SER A 21 -22.46 3.88 15.07
CA SER A 21 -22.13 3.31 16.36
C SER A 21 -20.92 4.06 16.89
N THR A 22 -21.15 4.97 17.84
CA THR A 22 -20.12 5.55 18.71
C THR A 22 -19.64 4.50 19.72
N GLY A 23 -19.22 3.34 19.22
CA GLY A 23 -18.40 2.41 19.97
C GLY A 23 -16.98 2.98 20.03
N ASP A 24 -16.31 2.79 21.17
CA ASP A 24 -14.91 3.15 21.28
C ASP A 24 -14.12 2.44 20.17
N LEU A 25 -13.40 3.24 19.37
CA LEU A 25 -12.55 2.68 18.32
C LEU A 25 -11.50 1.77 18.96
N PRO A 26 -11.13 0.64 18.31
CA PRO A 26 -10.08 -0.23 18.81
C PRO A 26 -8.76 0.55 18.97
N ALA A 27 -7.91 0.13 19.91
CA ALA A 27 -6.62 0.76 20.13
C ALA A 27 -5.74 0.63 18.88
N GLY A 28 -5.22 1.77 18.39
CA GLY A 28 -4.39 1.81 17.18
C GLY A 28 -3.12 0.99 17.30
N SER A 29 -2.50 1.01 18.49
CA SER A 29 -1.32 0.18 18.83
C SER A 29 -1.56 -1.32 18.66
N ASP A 30 -2.74 -1.80 19.07
CA ASP A 30 -3.09 -3.21 18.99
C ASP A 30 -3.33 -3.61 17.54
N LEU A 31 -4.02 -2.75 16.78
CA LEU A 31 -4.27 -2.98 15.35
C LEU A 31 -2.98 -3.05 14.53
N VAL A 32 -2.06 -2.08 14.69
CA VAL A 32 -0.79 -2.12 13.95
C VAL A 32 0.09 -3.28 14.41
N GLY A 33 0.04 -3.66 15.70
CA GLY A 33 0.75 -4.82 16.22
C GLY A 33 0.26 -6.15 15.64
N ARG A 34 -1.07 -6.37 15.61
CA ARG A 34 -1.65 -7.54 14.94
C ARG A 34 -1.34 -7.54 13.46
N SER A 35 -1.39 -6.37 12.83
CA SER A 35 -1.10 -6.28 11.40
C SER A 35 0.35 -6.54 11.06
N ALA A 36 1.30 -6.05 11.86
CA ALA A 36 2.70 -6.41 11.74
C ALA A 36 2.89 -7.93 11.81
N ALA A 37 2.22 -8.62 12.73
CA ALA A 37 2.30 -10.08 12.85
C ALA A 37 1.69 -10.81 11.64
N ALA A 38 0.51 -10.39 11.18
CA ALA A 38 -0.16 -10.99 10.03
C ALA A 38 0.58 -10.74 8.70
N MET A 39 1.24 -9.60 8.56
CA MET A 39 2.03 -9.29 7.35
C MET A 39 3.32 -10.08 7.27
N ARG A 40 3.91 -10.53 8.39
CA ARG A 40 5.07 -11.44 8.37
C ARG A 40 4.77 -12.81 7.75
N SER A 41 3.51 -13.23 7.74
CA SER A 41 3.09 -14.51 7.17
C SER A 41 2.62 -14.39 5.72
N VAL A 42 2.73 -13.21 5.10
CA VAL A 42 2.35 -13.00 3.70
C VAL A 42 3.48 -13.52 2.81
N THR A 43 3.15 -14.45 1.93
CA THR A 43 4.11 -15.10 1.01
C THR A 43 4.08 -14.48 -0.38
N SER A 44 2.99 -13.81 -0.75
CA SER A 44 2.87 -13.07 -1.99
C SER A 44 1.83 -11.97 -1.90
N THR A 45 1.95 -10.96 -2.75
CA THR A 45 1.00 -9.84 -2.85
C THR A 45 1.04 -9.26 -4.25
N HIS A 46 -0.09 -8.75 -4.70
CA HIS A 46 -0.11 -7.68 -5.69
C HIS A 46 0.18 -6.37 -4.96
N PHE A 47 0.99 -5.50 -5.54
CA PHE A 47 1.31 -4.20 -4.98
C PHE A 47 1.05 -3.07 -5.99
N THR A 48 0.70 -1.90 -5.46
CA THR A 48 0.72 -0.65 -6.20
C THR A 48 1.50 0.40 -5.40
N ILE A 49 2.18 1.28 -6.11
CA ILE A 49 2.94 2.40 -5.55
C ILE A 49 2.58 3.63 -6.37
N LYS A 50 2.34 4.74 -5.67
CA LYS A 50 2.15 6.05 -6.28
C LYS A 50 2.91 7.11 -5.49
N VAL A 51 3.63 7.96 -6.20
CA VAL A 51 4.34 9.11 -5.67
C VAL A 51 3.66 10.38 -6.18
N ASP A 52 3.01 11.10 -5.27
CA ASP A 52 2.45 12.42 -5.52
C ASP A 52 3.46 13.48 -5.06
N GLY A 53 4.03 14.23 -6.01
CA GLY A 53 5.07 15.24 -5.78
C GLY A 53 6.47 14.80 -6.21
N GLU A 54 7.48 15.49 -5.69
CA GLU A 54 8.89 15.23 -6.01
C GLU A 54 9.62 14.61 -4.81
N LEU A 55 10.34 13.52 -5.08
CA LEU A 55 11.17 12.82 -4.11
C LEU A 55 12.64 12.88 -4.53
N PRO A 56 13.55 13.33 -3.66
CA PRO A 56 14.97 13.36 -3.98
C PRO A 56 15.49 11.97 -4.36
N ASN A 57 16.11 11.88 -5.54
CA ASN A 57 16.73 10.65 -6.07
C ASN A 57 15.76 9.48 -6.30
N VAL A 58 14.45 9.72 -6.35
CA VAL A 58 13.45 8.70 -6.72
C VAL A 58 12.80 9.12 -8.03
N SER A 59 13.11 8.39 -9.10
CA SER A 59 12.53 8.65 -10.43
C SER A 59 11.20 7.93 -10.64
N VAL A 60 10.84 6.96 -9.80
CA VAL A 60 9.58 6.21 -9.92
C VAL A 60 8.41 7.11 -9.47
N LYS A 61 7.39 7.23 -10.33
CA LYS A 61 6.14 7.97 -10.04
C LYS A 61 4.97 7.04 -9.77
N ASP A 62 4.89 5.94 -10.50
CA ASP A 62 3.92 4.86 -10.28
C ASP A 62 4.61 3.52 -10.47
N ALA A 63 4.17 2.49 -9.74
CA ALA A 63 4.53 1.11 -10.02
C ALA A 63 3.40 0.16 -9.61
N GLU A 64 3.28 -0.95 -10.31
CA GLU A 64 2.43 -2.06 -9.90
C GLU A 64 3.03 -3.39 -10.34
N GLY A 65 2.70 -4.45 -9.63
CA GLY A 65 3.16 -5.78 -9.97
C GLY A 65 2.85 -6.80 -8.89
N ASP A 66 3.29 -8.02 -9.15
CA ASP A 66 3.21 -9.12 -8.21
C ASP A 66 4.60 -9.38 -7.61
N LEU A 67 4.63 -9.72 -6.33
CA LEU A 67 5.84 -9.99 -5.56
C LEU A 67 5.60 -11.18 -4.64
N ASN A 68 6.60 -12.06 -4.52
CA ASN A 68 6.64 -13.11 -3.51
C ASN A 68 7.73 -12.87 -2.46
N ALA A 69 7.67 -13.63 -1.36
CA ALA A 69 8.60 -13.53 -0.25
C ALA A 69 10.02 -13.99 -0.62
N GLU A 70 10.17 -14.76 -1.70
CA GLU A 70 11.46 -15.17 -2.26
C GLU A 70 12.15 -14.02 -3.02
N GLY A 71 11.47 -12.89 -3.21
CA GLY A 71 12.00 -11.72 -3.90
C GLY A 71 11.89 -11.81 -5.43
N GLU A 72 11.06 -12.71 -5.95
CA GLU A 72 10.69 -12.71 -7.36
C GLU A 72 9.53 -11.76 -7.57
N SER A 73 9.61 -10.98 -8.65
CA SER A 73 8.61 -9.97 -8.92
C SER A 73 8.50 -9.67 -10.40
N ALA A 74 7.29 -9.35 -10.87
CA ALA A 74 7.08 -8.89 -12.23
C ALA A 74 6.02 -7.79 -12.24
N GLY A 75 6.21 -6.80 -13.09
CA GLY A 75 5.28 -5.68 -13.14
C GLY A 75 5.73 -4.58 -14.07
N ARG A 76 5.17 -3.39 -13.84
CA ARG A 76 5.47 -2.19 -14.61
C ARG A 76 5.63 -0.99 -13.70
N ALA A 77 6.39 -0.02 -14.16
CA ALA A 77 6.58 1.25 -13.48
C ALA A 77 6.52 2.41 -14.47
N LYS A 78 6.12 3.58 -13.98
CA LYS A 78 6.30 4.85 -14.67
C LYS A 78 7.45 5.58 -14.00
N VAL A 79 8.47 5.86 -14.80
CA VAL A 79 9.71 6.48 -14.34
C VAL A 79 9.89 7.81 -15.07
N GLU A 80 10.18 8.86 -14.32
CA GLU A 80 10.53 10.15 -14.88
C GLU A 80 12.03 10.17 -15.22
N GLN A 81 12.34 10.37 -16.51
CA GLN A 81 13.69 10.55 -17.02
C GLN A 81 13.72 11.68 -18.03
N PHE A 82 14.72 12.57 -17.91
CA PHE A 82 14.91 13.70 -18.83
C PHE A 82 13.65 14.58 -19.00
N GLY A 83 12.84 14.71 -17.94
CA GLY A 83 11.57 15.46 -17.95
C GLY A 83 10.43 14.77 -18.69
N GLN A 84 10.56 13.47 -18.97
CA GLN A 84 9.53 12.66 -19.63
C GLN A 84 9.13 11.49 -18.72
N LEU A 85 7.84 11.16 -18.73
CA LEU A 85 7.32 9.99 -18.04
C LEU A 85 7.37 8.78 -18.98
N LEU A 86 8.20 7.79 -18.64
CA LEU A 86 8.41 6.58 -19.41
C LEU A 86 7.78 5.39 -18.68
N GLU A 87 6.96 4.61 -19.39
CA GLU A 87 6.49 3.33 -18.88
C GLU A 87 7.52 2.24 -19.18
N VAL A 88 7.78 1.39 -18.19
CA VAL A 88 8.77 0.33 -18.24
C VAL A 88 8.17 -0.95 -17.68
N GLU A 89 8.50 -2.09 -18.27
CA GLU A 89 8.17 -3.41 -17.75
C GLU A 89 9.41 -4.03 -17.11
N TYR A 90 9.24 -4.79 -16.03
CA TYR A 90 10.34 -5.49 -15.39
C TYR A 90 9.94 -6.90 -14.95
N VAL A 91 10.97 -7.76 -14.89
CA VAL A 91 10.90 -9.10 -14.32
C VAL A 91 12.16 -9.32 -13.48
N LEU A 92 11.99 -9.51 -12.18
CA LEU A 92 13.03 -9.86 -11.23
C LEU A 92 12.91 -11.34 -10.87
N VAL A 93 13.90 -12.13 -11.26
CA VAL A 93 13.93 -13.57 -11.00
C VAL A 93 15.36 -14.02 -10.73
N GLY A 94 15.57 -14.70 -9.60
CA GLY A 94 16.90 -15.10 -9.15
C GLY A 94 17.84 -13.91 -8.95
N LYS A 95 18.90 -13.82 -9.77
CA LYS A 95 19.91 -12.74 -9.71
C LYS A 95 19.78 -11.75 -10.85
N ASP A 96 18.72 -11.86 -11.63
CA ASP A 96 18.53 -11.12 -12.87
C ASP A 96 17.33 -10.20 -12.79
N LEU A 97 17.55 -8.97 -13.24
CA LEU A 97 16.52 -8.00 -13.59
C LEU A 97 16.43 -7.97 -15.12
N TYR A 98 15.28 -8.33 -15.65
CA TYR A 98 14.92 -8.07 -17.03
C TYR A 98 14.11 -6.79 -17.08
N PHE A 99 14.51 -5.88 -17.95
CA PHE A 99 13.90 -4.56 -18.08
C PHE A 99 13.56 -4.29 -19.54
N LYS A 100 12.37 -3.77 -19.80
CA LYS A 100 11.92 -3.37 -21.12
C LYS A 100 11.41 -1.93 -21.07
N GLY A 101 12.11 -1.05 -21.77
CA GLY A 101 11.70 0.33 -21.94
C GLY A 101 10.59 0.48 -22.99
N PRO A 102 10.21 1.72 -23.33
CA PRO A 102 9.15 1.99 -24.32
C PRO A 102 9.52 1.55 -25.75
N THR A 103 10.80 1.32 -26.03
CA THR A 103 11.30 0.84 -27.32
C THR A 103 12.17 -0.41 -27.13
N GLY A 104 12.13 -1.32 -28.10
CA GLY A 104 12.93 -2.54 -28.10
C GLY A 104 12.32 -3.70 -27.30
N GLY A 105 13.18 -4.67 -26.94
CA GLY A 105 12.84 -5.86 -26.16
C GLY A 105 13.45 -5.84 -24.75
N PHE A 106 13.32 -6.95 -24.03
CA PHE A 106 13.92 -7.07 -22.70
C PHE A 106 15.44 -7.05 -22.76
N THR A 107 16.03 -6.26 -21.87
CA THR A 107 17.46 -6.25 -21.58
C THR A 107 17.69 -6.88 -20.22
N ARG A 108 18.69 -7.77 -20.12
CA ARG A 108 19.09 -8.39 -18.86
C ARG A 108 20.14 -7.55 -18.15
N LEU A 109 19.90 -7.29 -16.87
CA LEU A 109 20.77 -6.57 -15.95
C LEU A 109 20.94 -7.38 -14.65
N PRO A 110 22.03 -7.23 -13.91
CA PRO A 110 22.13 -7.77 -12.56
C PRO A 110 21.04 -7.19 -11.64
N ALA A 111 20.37 -8.02 -10.85
CA ALA A 111 19.34 -7.60 -9.88
C ALA A 111 19.84 -6.52 -8.91
N ALA A 112 21.14 -6.51 -8.58
CA ALA A 112 21.74 -5.50 -7.71
C ALA A 112 21.61 -4.06 -8.26
N LEU A 113 21.41 -3.89 -9.57
CA LEU A 113 21.13 -2.58 -10.18
C LEU A 113 19.68 -2.12 -9.95
N ALA A 114 18.74 -3.04 -9.74
CA ALA A 114 17.35 -2.69 -9.42
C ALA A 114 17.28 -1.85 -8.14
N GLY A 115 18.03 -2.25 -7.11
CA GLY A 115 18.08 -1.57 -5.81
C GLY A 115 18.67 -0.15 -5.85
N GLN A 116 19.27 0.27 -6.97
CA GLN A 116 19.68 1.67 -7.16
C GLN A 116 18.51 2.58 -7.53
N LEU A 117 17.42 2.01 -8.06
CA LEU A 117 16.21 2.74 -8.45
C LEU A 117 15.09 2.52 -7.43
N TYR A 118 14.73 1.26 -7.21
CA TYR A 118 13.75 0.80 -6.24
C TYR A 118 13.79 -0.74 -6.17
N ASP A 119 13.88 -1.31 -4.96
CA ASP A 119 13.86 -2.76 -4.73
C ASP A 119 12.45 -3.20 -4.26
N PRO A 120 11.56 -3.69 -5.14
CA PRO A 120 10.22 -4.09 -4.74
C PRO A 120 10.25 -5.26 -3.73
N THR A 121 11.31 -6.07 -3.71
CA THR A 121 11.44 -7.17 -2.75
C THR A 121 11.52 -6.70 -1.30
N ALA A 122 11.81 -5.41 -1.09
CA ALA A 122 11.78 -4.82 0.24
C ALA A 122 10.38 -4.84 0.86
N ILE A 123 9.30 -4.81 0.07
CA ILE A 123 7.91 -4.70 0.57
C ILE A 123 7.55 -5.84 1.53
N LEU A 124 7.78 -7.10 1.11
CA LEU A 124 7.47 -8.29 1.91
C LEU A 124 8.65 -8.77 2.77
N ASN A 125 9.79 -8.10 2.73
CA ASN A 125 10.93 -8.49 3.55
C ASN A 125 10.57 -8.37 5.06
N PRO A 126 10.84 -9.42 5.87
CA PRO A 126 10.41 -9.43 7.27
C PRO A 126 11.12 -8.38 8.15
N ASP A 127 12.34 -7.98 7.79
CA ASP A 127 13.22 -7.13 8.59
C ASP A 127 13.23 -5.67 8.15
N LYS A 128 12.99 -5.39 6.86
CA LYS A 128 12.93 -4.03 6.29
C LYS A 128 11.58 -3.64 5.70
N GLY A 129 10.65 -4.58 5.55
CA GLY A 129 9.40 -4.38 4.84
C GLY A 129 8.23 -3.88 5.67
N VAL A 130 7.01 -4.03 5.14
CA VAL A 130 5.79 -3.47 5.75
C VAL A 130 5.51 -4.00 7.15
N ALA A 131 5.90 -5.25 7.44
CA ALA A 131 5.80 -5.82 8.77
C ALA A 131 6.69 -5.06 9.79
N LYS A 132 7.90 -4.68 9.39
CA LYS A 132 8.81 -3.88 10.22
C LYS A 132 8.28 -2.46 10.42
N VAL A 133 7.74 -1.86 9.36
CA VAL A 133 7.11 -0.52 9.42
C VAL A 133 5.98 -0.49 10.44
N LEU A 134 5.00 -1.38 10.29
CA LEU A 134 3.86 -1.47 11.21
C LEU A 134 4.32 -1.72 12.65
N GLY A 135 5.27 -2.64 12.85
CA GLY A 135 5.78 -2.99 14.17
C GLY A 135 6.64 -1.93 14.83
N SER A 136 7.08 -0.90 14.08
CA SER A 136 7.90 0.21 14.60
C SER A 136 7.13 1.52 14.66
N ALA A 137 5.87 1.54 14.20
CA ALA A 137 5.01 2.70 14.22
C ALA A 137 4.73 3.16 15.66
N ARG A 138 4.79 4.47 15.88
CA ARG A 138 4.57 5.13 17.17
C ARG A 138 3.30 5.97 17.13
N ASP A 139 2.78 6.30 18.30
CA ASP A 139 1.61 7.18 18.45
C ASP A 139 0.38 6.71 17.66
N ALA A 140 0.25 5.39 17.47
CA ALA A 140 -0.79 4.78 16.64
C ALA A 140 -2.19 5.05 17.22
N ARG A 141 -3.01 5.77 16.45
CA ARG A 141 -4.38 6.17 16.80
C ARG A 141 -5.34 5.76 15.70
N THR A 142 -6.36 4.99 16.05
CA THR A 142 -7.46 4.68 15.15
C THR A 142 -8.33 5.92 14.95
N THR A 143 -8.56 6.29 13.70
CA THR A 143 -9.38 7.46 13.31
C THR A 143 -10.73 7.07 12.74
N SER A 144 -10.83 5.88 12.15
CA SER A 144 -12.10 5.31 11.71
C SER A 144 -12.07 3.79 11.70
N SER A 145 -13.26 3.20 11.77
CA SER A 145 -13.50 1.77 11.58
C SER A 145 -14.84 1.60 10.89
N ASP A 146 -14.82 1.24 9.60
CA ASP A 146 -16.03 1.05 8.79
C ASP A 146 -15.87 -0.15 7.86
N GLY A 147 -16.93 -0.96 7.71
CA GLY A 147 -16.93 -2.12 6.81
C GLY A 147 -15.80 -3.13 7.06
N GLY A 148 -15.29 -3.23 8.28
CA GLY A 148 -14.15 -4.08 8.65
C GLY A 148 -12.77 -3.50 8.29
N VAL A 149 -12.70 -2.28 7.78
CA VAL A 149 -11.47 -1.53 7.54
C VAL A 149 -11.24 -0.58 8.69
N ASN A 150 -10.09 -0.72 9.35
CA ASN A 150 -9.63 0.20 10.39
C ASN A 150 -8.60 1.16 9.78
N VAL A 151 -8.79 2.46 9.97
CA VAL A 151 -7.82 3.48 9.58
C VAL A 151 -7.05 3.92 10.82
N VAL A 152 -5.74 3.81 10.77
CA VAL A 152 -4.83 4.15 11.86
C VAL A 152 -3.82 5.19 11.39
N GLU A 153 -3.77 6.33 12.08
CA GLU A 153 -2.71 7.31 11.94
C GLU A 153 -1.56 6.98 12.90
N ALA A 154 -0.33 7.12 12.46
CA ALA A 154 0.87 6.86 13.26
C ALA A 154 2.08 7.64 12.75
N THR A 155 3.16 7.60 13.51
CA THR A 155 4.48 8.10 13.10
C THR A 155 5.42 6.93 12.87
N VAL A 156 6.05 6.86 11.69
CA VAL A 156 7.06 5.83 11.40
C VAL A 156 8.45 6.45 11.52
N PRO A 157 9.37 5.84 12.29
CA PRO A 157 10.75 6.30 12.40
C PRO A 157 11.47 6.35 11.05
N LYS A 158 12.30 7.37 10.86
CA LYS A 158 13.13 7.58 9.67
C LYS A 158 13.87 6.33 9.21
N ASP A 159 14.61 5.72 10.14
CA ASP A 159 15.48 4.57 9.88
C ASP A 159 14.70 3.35 9.39
N VAL A 160 13.42 3.27 9.74
CA VAL A 160 12.51 2.21 9.32
C VAL A 160 11.91 2.51 7.95
N VAL A 161 11.34 3.70 7.76
CA VAL A 161 10.66 4.05 6.49
C VAL A 161 11.64 4.22 5.32
N ALA A 162 12.88 4.65 5.59
CA ALA A 162 13.94 4.76 4.59
C ALA A 162 14.34 3.40 3.98
N GLY A 163 14.00 2.28 4.64
CA GLY A 163 14.18 0.93 4.10
C GLY A 163 13.19 0.57 2.98
N LEU A 164 12.08 1.31 2.85
CA LEU A 164 11.06 1.10 1.82
C LEU A 164 10.98 2.25 0.82
N VAL A 165 11.10 3.49 1.27
CA VAL A 165 10.97 4.67 0.43
C VAL A 165 12.30 5.43 0.46
N PRO A 166 13.10 5.34 -0.61
CA PRO A 166 14.35 6.08 -0.71
C PRO A 166 14.10 7.59 -0.64
N GLY A 167 15.09 8.34 -0.13
CA GLY A 167 15.01 9.80 -0.05
C GLY A 167 14.32 10.37 1.20
N ILE A 168 13.83 9.53 2.11
CA ILE A 168 13.32 9.99 3.41
C ILE A 168 14.46 10.23 4.39
N ASP A 169 14.47 11.41 5.02
CA ASP A 169 15.49 11.84 5.96
C ASP A 169 14.97 12.23 7.36
N ALA A 170 13.66 12.06 7.62
CA ALA A 170 13.01 12.33 8.90
C ALA A 170 11.93 11.29 9.23
N ASP A 171 11.38 11.36 10.45
CA ASP A 171 10.20 10.58 10.83
C ASP A 171 8.99 11.03 10.02
N VAL A 172 8.14 10.07 9.63
CA VAL A 172 7.06 10.30 8.65
C VAL A 172 5.69 10.02 9.24
N LYS A 173 4.78 10.97 9.07
CA LYS A 173 3.36 10.75 9.36
C LYS A 173 2.79 9.75 8.37
N SER A 174 2.09 8.77 8.91
CA SER A 174 1.61 7.64 8.14
C SER A 174 0.15 7.36 8.44
N THR A 175 -0.59 6.96 7.41
CA THR A 175 -1.97 6.49 7.52
C THR A 175 -2.05 5.07 6.99
N PHE A 176 -2.48 4.13 7.82
CA PHE A 176 -2.63 2.72 7.50
C PHE A 176 -4.10 2.33 7.43
N SER A 177 -4.48 1.68 6.34
CA SER A 177 -5.77 0.99 6.21
C SER A 177 -5.55 -0.50 6.45
N LEU A 178 -6.21 -1.03 7.48
CA LEU A 178 -6.04 -2.40 7.95
C LEU A 178 -7.37 -3.17 7.83
N LYS A 179 -7.36 -4.31 7.14
CA LYS A 179 -8.53 -5.17 6.97
C LYS A 179 -8.14 -6.62 7.23
N ASP A 180 -8.92 -7.33 8.05
CA ASP A 180 -8.64 -8.72 8.45
C ASP A 180 -7.20 -8.89 8.98
N ASP A 181 -6.77 -7.92 9.80
CA ASP A 181 -5.39 -7.72 10.29
C ASP A 181 -4.32 -7.55 9.19
N LYS A 182 -4.64 -7.40 7.90
CA LYS A 182 -3.66 -7.12 6.84
C LYS A 182 -3.64 -5.65 6.47
N LEU A 183 -2.45 -5.13 6.18
CA LEU A 183 -2.29 -3.80 5.61
C LEU A 183 -2.72 -3.81 4.15
N THR A 184 -3.78 -3.08 3.81
CA THR A 184 -4.27 -2.96 2.43
C THR A 184 -3.83 -1.67 1.76
N ASN A 185 -3.56 -0.61 2.55
CA ASN A 185 -3.05 0.66 2.05
C ASN A 185 -2.20 1.36 3.10
N ALA A 186 -1.07 1.93 2.70
CA ALA A 186 -0.26 2.84 3.50
C ALA A 186 -0.05 4.16 2.75
N VAL A 187 -0.23 5.28 3.43
CA VAL A 187 0.13 6.61 2.93
C VAL A 187 1.22 7.17 3.82
N PHE A 188 2.33 7.59 3.23
CA PHE A 188 3.45 8.25 3.89
C PHE A 188 3.49 9.71 3.44
N GLU A 189 3.39 10.65 4.37
CA GLU A 189 3.47 12.09 4.09
C GLU A 189 4.86 12.61 4.45
N LEU A 190 5.67 12.89 3.44
CA LEU A 190 7.06 13.30 3.64
C LEU A 190 7.18 14.79 3.99
N PRO A 191 8.26 15.16 4.70
CA PRO A 191 8.68 16.56 4.79
C PRO A 191 8.83 17.15 3.38
N GLY A 192 8.18 18.28 3.11
CA GLY A 192 8.13 18.88 1.77
C GLY A 192 6.82 18.65 1.00
N GLY A 193 5.91 17.84 1.54
CA GLY A 193 4.54 17.70 1.04
C GLY A 193 4.34 16.60 -0.01
N ALA A 194 5.40 15.90 -0.39
CA ALA A 194 5.29 14.70 -1.22
C ALA A 194 4.57 13.59 -0.45
N LYS A 195 3.80 12.77 -1.15
CA LYS A 195 3.10 11.61 -0.59
C LYS A 195 3.47 10.35 -1.35
N VAL A 196 3.71 9.28 -0.60
CA VAL A 196 3.87 7.94 -1.17
C VAL A 196 2.73 7.06 -0.70
N THR A 197 1.95 6.55 -1.64
CA THR A 197 0.86 5.62 -1.38
C THR A 197 1.29 4.23 -1.83
N ILE A 198 1.11 3.24 -0.95
CA ILE A 198 1.36 1.83 -1.24
C ILE A 198 0.06 1.07 -1.02
N GLY A 199 -0.44 0.39 -2.05
CA GLY A 199 -1.57 -0.52 -1.97
C GLY A 199 -1.09 -1.97 -1.99
N LEU A 200 -1.73 -2.84 -1.20
CA LEU A 200 -1.46 -4.28 -1.18
C LEU A 200 -2.77 -5.07 -1.26
N SER A 201 -2.80 -6.07 -2.14
CA SER A 201 -3.96 -6.93 -2.39
C SER A 201 -3.53 -8.31 -2.86
N ASP A 202 -4.49 -9.20 -3.14
CA ASP A 202 -4.23 -10.55 -3.67
C ASP A 202 -3.23 -11.37 -2.84
N PHE A 203 -3.28 -11.22 -1.51
CA PHE A 203 -2.36 -11.87 -0.59
C PHE A 203 -2.32 -13.39 -0.77
N ASN A 204 -1.11 -13.95 -0.77
CA ASN A 204 -0.83 -15.39 -0.83
C ASN A 204 -1.36 -16.09 -2.09
N LYS A 205 -1.70 -15.34 -3.14
CA LYS A 205 -2.04 -15.89 -4.45
C LYS A 205 -0.77 -16.48 -5.08
N SER A 206 -0.85 -17.73 -5.53
CA SER A 206 0.26 -18.36 -6.25
C SER A 206 0.45 -17.72 -7.61
N PHE A 207 1.69 -17.42 -7.96
CA PHE A 207 2.10 -16.99 -9.30
C PHE A 207 3.50 -17.51 -9.57
N THR A 208 3.92 -17.46 -10.83
CA THR A 208 5.26 -17.86 -11.24
C THR A 208 5.88 -16.74 -12.04
N VAL A 209 7.09 -16.35 -11.65
CA VAL A 209 7.91 -15.41 -12.41
C VAL A 209 8.89 -16.23 -13.23
N ALA A 210 8.92 -15.98 -14.55
CA ALA A 210 9.85 -16.62 -15.46
C ALA A 210 10.59 -15.55 -16.27
N PRO A 211 11.86 -15.79 -16.65
CA PRO A 211 12.54 -14.93 -17.60
C PRO A 211 11.70 -14.69 -18.86
N PRO A 212 11.65 -13.46 -19.39
CA PRO A 212 10.96 -13.18 -20.64
C PRO A 212 11.64 -13.91 -21.81
N THR A 213 10.83 -14.33 -22.78
CA THR A 213 11.27 -14.98 -24.03
C THR A 213 11.79 -13.99 -25.05
#